data_AF-A0A956VY26-F1
#
_entry.id   AF-A0A956VY26-F1
#
_cell.length_a   1.000
_cell.length_b   1.000
_cell.length_c   1.000
_cell.angle_alpha   90.00
_cell.angle_beta   90.00
_cell.angle_gamma   90.00
#
_symmetry.space_group_name_H-M   'P 1'
#
loop_
_entity.id
_entity.type
_entity.pdbx_description
1 polymer ?
#
loop_
_entity_poly.entity_id
_entity_poly.type
_entity_poly.pdbx_seq_one_letter_code
_entity_poly.pdbx_strand_id
1 'polypeptide(L)'
;HVPDERLTFTGDHVLSRITPNVSFHPEDEEGDRNPLAEFLASQQKTAELDTRLALPAHEALIDDLPARCNEIIEHHDHRADEVIAGIDTSDGAAGSTAYEIASRVTWNRPWETFSVWKRRSAIGETLAHLRLVETQGRVRRVEDLDGEHPVVRWIPS
;
A
#
# COMPACT_ATOMS: atom_id res chain seq x y z
N HIS A 1 -16.47 3.80 -17.83
CA HIS A 1 -15.93 3.49 -19.17
C HIS A 1 -16.99 3.86 -20.20
N VAL A 2 -16.63 4.61 -21.23
CA VAL A 2 -17.46 4.99 -22.37
C VAL A 2 -16.88 4.26 -23.59
N PRO A 3 -17.33 3.02 -23.88
CA PRO A 3 -16.65 2.12 -24.81
C PRO A 3 -16.55 2.70 -26.23
N ASP A 4 -17.63 3.31 -26.72
CA ASP A 4 -17.69 3.85 -28.08
C ASP A 4 -16.67 4.97 -28.32
N GLU A 5 -16.31 5.71 -27.27
CA GLU A 5 -15.31 6.79 -27.32
C GLU A 5 -13.92 6.35 -26.81
N ARG A 6 -13.82 5.12 -26.29
CA ARG A 6 -12.65 4.54 -25.62
C ARG A 6 -12.13 5.46 -24.50
N LEU A 7 -13.05 6.06 -23.74
CA LEU A 7 -12.74 6.92 -22.59
C LEU A 7 -12.98 6.19 -21.28
N THR A 8 -12.09 6.37 -20.31
CA THR A 8 -12.24 5.76 -18.98
C THR A 8 -12.10 6.80 -17.88
N PHE A 9 -13.18 7.06 -17.14
CA PHE A 9 -13.13 7.84 -15.91
C PHE A 9 -12.54 6.97 -14.80
N THR A 10 -11.35 7.32 -14.32
CA THR A 10 -10.61 6.52 -13.32
C THR A 10 -10.79 7.04 -11.90
N GLY A 11 -11.29 8.26 -11.72
CA GLY A 11 -11.42 8.86 -10.39
C GLY A 11 -10.05 8.91 -9.68
N ASP A 12 -10.03 8.54 -8.40
CA ASP A 12 -8.79 8.37 -7.62
C ASP A 12 -8.19 6.96 -7.76
N HIS A 13 -8.80 6.07 -8.55
CA HIS A 13 -8.28 4.70 -8.71
C HIS A 13 -6.99 4.65 -9.52
N VAL A 14 -6.86 5.52 -10.54
CA VAL A 14 -5.65 5.68 -11.34
C VAL A 14 -5.40 7.15 -11.55
N LEU A 15 -4.22 7.61 -11.12
CA LEU A 15 -3.78 9.00 -11.14
C LEU A 15 -2.47 9.10 -11.92
N SER A 16 -2.25 10.20 -12.64
CA SER A 16 -1.15 10.32 -13.60
C SER A 16 0.26 10.38 -12.99
N ARG A 17 0.40 10.87 -11.75
CA ARG A 17 1.71 11.18 -11.17
C ARG A 17 1.93 10.55 -9.80
N ILE A 18 0.93 10.56 -8.92
CA ILE A 18 1.02 9.91 -7.61
C ILE A 18 0.33 8.55 -7.63
N THR A 19 0.69 7.69 -6.67
CA THR A 19 -0.08 6.50 -6.36
C THR A 19 -1.24 6.84 -5.42
N PRO A 20 -2.44 6.27 -5.62
CA PRO A 20 -3.52 6.40 -4.66
C PRO A 20 -3.10 5.79 -3.32
N ASN A 21 -3.45 6.44 -2.20
CA ASN A 21 -3.20 5.85 -0.90
C ASN A 21 -4.16 4.67 -0.68
N VAL A 22 -3.58 3.51 -0.31
CA VAL A 22 -4.33 2.34 0.13
C VAL A 22 -3.95 2.10 1.58
N SER A 23 -4.83 2.46 2.49
CA SER A 23 -4.62 2.28 3.93
C SER A 23 -5.44 1.10 4.44
N PHE A 24 -4.87 0.39 5.42
CA PHE A 24 -5.59 -0.59 6.21
C PHE A 24 -6.25 0.09 7.41
N HIS A 25 -7.52 -0.19 7.63
CA HIS A 25 -8.32 0.38 8.72
C HIS A 25 -8.89 -0.71 9.64
N PRO A 26 -9.33 -0.38 10.87
CA PRO A 26 -9.91 -1.37 11.79
C PRO A 26 -11.06 -2.18 11.18
N GLU A 27 -11.87 -1.56 10.32
CA GLU A 27 -12.98 -2.22 9.63
C GLU A 27 -12.50 -3.30 8.65
N ASP A 28 -11.28 -3.19 8.13
CA ASP A 28 -10.67 -4.23 7.28
C ASP A 28 -10.26 -5.45 8.11
N GLU A 29 -9.82 -5.26 9.36
CA GLU A 29 -9.50 -6.35 10.29
C GLU A 29 -10.75 -7.14 10.68
N GLU A 30 -11.84 -6.43 11.00
CA GLU A 30 -13.15 -7.06 11.30
C GLU A 30 -13.70 -7.90 10.13
N GLY A 31 -13.40 -7.48 8.90
CA GLY A 31 -13.83 -8.14 7.66
C GLY A 31 -12.85 -9.14 7.07
N ASP A 32 -11.71 -9.43 7.72
CA ASP A 32 -10.61 -10.27 7.21
C ASP A 32 -10.09 -9.81 5.83
N ARG A 33 -10.22 -8.51 5.52
CA ARG A 33 -9.93 -7.97 4.18
C ARG A 33 -8.45 -7.82 3.90
N ASN A 34 -8.13 -7.72 2.61
CA ASN A 34 -6.80 -7.37 2.14
C ASN A 34 -6.92 -6.24 1.11
N PRO A 35 -7.05 -4.97 1.57
CA PRO A 35 -7.37 -3.85 0.70
C PRO A 35 -6.32 -3.63 -0.39
N LEU A 36 -5.04 -3.92 -0.12
CA LEU A 36 -4.00 -3.80 -1.12
C LEU A 36 -4.08 -4.91 -2.17
N ALA A 37 -4.33 -6.17 -1.79
CA ALA A 37 -4.54 -7.23 -2.77
C ALA A 37 -5.76 -6.94 -3.67
N GLU A 38 -6.86 -6.46 -3.08
CA GLU A 38 -8.07 -6.07 -3.81
C GLU A 38 -7.79 -4.90 -4.77
N PHE A 39 -7.03 -3.90 -4.33
CA PHE A 39 -6.62 -2.77 -5.16
C PHE A 39 -5.74 -3.21 -6.34
N LEU A 40 -4.74 -4.04 -6.10
CA LEU A 40 -3.84 -4.56 -7.16
C LEU A 40 -4.61 -5.41 -8.18
N ALA A 41 -5.54 -6.25 -7.72
CA ALA A 41 -6.42 -7.00 -8.63
C ALA A 41 -7.33 -6.07 -9.45
N SER A 42 -7.78 -4.94 -8.87
CA SER A 42 -8.53 -3.92 -9.61
C SER A 42 -7.65 -3.17 -10.62
N GLN A 43 -6.38 -2.92 -10.32
CA GLN A 43 -5.44 -2.32 -11.28
C GLN A 43 -5.22 -3.22 -12.50
N GLN A 44 -5.05 -4.53 -12.28
CA GLN A 44 -4.91 -5.51 -13.37
C GLN A 44 -6.14 -5.50 -14.30
N LYS A 45 -7.35 -5.53 -13.73
CA LYS A 45 -8.60 -5.43 -14.53
C LYS A 45 -8.72 -4.09 -15.26
N THR A 46 -8.28 -3.01 -14.62
CA THR A 46 -8.33 -1.66 -15.23
C THR A 46 -7.36 -1.54 -16.41
N ALA A 47 -6.19 -2.19 -16.33
CA ALA A 47 -5.21 -2.24 -17.40
C ALA A 47 -5.72 -2.96 -18.67
N GLU A 48 -6.73 -3.83 -18.53
CA GLU A 48 -7.32 -4.57 -19.66
C GLU A 48 -8.41 -3.78 -20.41
N LEU A 49 -8.83 -2.62 -19.90
CA LEU A 49 -9.86 -1.79 -20.54
C LEU A 49 -9.34 -1.19 -21.86
N ASP A 50 -10.10 -1.34 -22.95
CA ASP A 50 -9.79 -0.68 -24.22
C ASP A 50 -9.97 0.84 -24.11
N THR A 51 -8.93 1.51 -23.63
CA THR A 51 -8.92 2.93 -23.31
C THR A 51 -7.93 3.65 -24.20
N ARG A 52 -8.41 4.65 -24.93
CA ARG A 52 -7.60 5.63 -25.65
C ARG A 52 -7.16 6.78 -24.76
N LEU A 53 -7.99 7.16 -23.79
CA LEU A 53 -7.71 8.28 -22.88
C LEU A 53 -8.43 8.08 -21.55
N ALA A 54 -7.68 8.11 -20.45
CA ALA A 54 -8.23 8.04 -19.10
C ALA A 54 -8.33 9.43 -18.44
N LEU A 55 -9.41 9.61 -17.67
CA LEU A 55 -9.89 10.86 -17.09
C LEU A 55 -9.91 10.70 -15.56
N PRO A 56 -8.80 11.02 -14.87
CA PRO A 56 -8.76 10.95 -13.41
C PRO A 56 -9.58 12.06 -12.76
N ALA A 57 -9.87 11.91 -11.47
CA ALA A 57 -10.53 12.97 -10.69
C ALA A 57 -9.65 14.21 -10.53
N HIS A 58 -8.33 14.02 -10.57
CA HIS A 58 -7.34 15.07 -10.43
C HIS A 58 -6.04 14.73 -11.19
N GLU A 59 -5.14 15.70 -11.32
CA GLU A 59 -3.92 15.63 -12.16
C GLU A 59 -4.22 15.60 -13.67
N ALA A 60 -3.23 15.19 -14.47
CA ALA A 60 -3.31 15.21 -15.93
C ALA A 60 -4.03 13.97 -16.47
N LEU A 61 -4.49 14.07 -17.72
CA LEU A 61 -5.03 12.93 -18.45
C LEU A 61 -3.95 11.87 -18.70
N ILE A 62 -4.38 10.63 -18.91
CA ILE A 62 -3.48 9.49 -19.12
C ILE A 62 -3.74 8.88 -20.50
N ASP A 63 -2.75 8.97 -21.39
CA ASP A 63 -2.84 8.44 -22.77
C ASP A 63 -2.56 6.93 -22.85
N ASP A 64 -1.84 6.38 -21.86
CA ASP A 64 -1.52 4.95 -21.75
C ASP A 64 -1.94 4.41 -20.37
N LEU A 65 -3.23 4.05 -20.27
CA LEU A 65 -3.80 3.52 -19.03
C LEU A 65 -3.13 2.20 -18.61
N PRO A 66 -2.91 1.20 -19.50
CA PRO A 66 -2.23 -0.03 -19.12
C PRO A 66 -0.83 0.20 -18.54
N ALA A 67 -0.01 1.04 -19.18
CA ALA A 67 1.33 1.36 -18.67
C ALA A 67 1.24 1.99 -17.28
N ARG A 68 0.31 2.93 -17.07
CA ARG A 68 0.16 3.60 -15.78
C ARG A 68 -0.31 2.65 -14.67
N CYS A 69 -1.23 1.73 -14.96
CA CYS A 69 -1.63 0.69 -14.00
C CYS A 69 -0.45 -0.21 -13.61
N ASN A 70 0.39 -0.60 -14.58
CA ASN A 70 1.58 -1.42 -14.31
C ASN A 70 2.61 -0.67 -13.46
N GLU A 71 2.85 0.61 -13.70
CA GLU A 71 3.73 1.43 -12.84
C GLU A 71 3.23 1.47 -11.38
N ILE A 72 1.91 1.55 -11.17
CA ILE A 72 1.31 1.51 -9.83
C ILE A 72 1.54 0.14 -9.18
N ILE A 73 1.36 -0.95 -9.93
CA ILE A 73 1.60 -2.31 -9.42
C ILE A 73 3.08 -2.49 -9.04
N GLU A 74 4.01 -2.14 -9.93
CA GLU A 74 5.46 -2.21 -9.69
C GLU A 74 5.87 -1.36 -8.47
N HIS A 75 5.27 -0.17 -8.30
CA HIS A 75 5.49 0.65 -7.12
C HIS A 75 5.13 -0.08 -5.83
N HIS A 76 3.99 -0.77 -5.80
CA HIS A 76 3.56 -1.51 -4.61
C HIS A 76 4.40 -2.78 -4.38
N ASP A 77 4.89 -3.44 -5.43
CA ASP A 77 5.83 -4.56 -5.28
C ASP A 77 7.14 -4.09 -4.64
N HIS A 78 7.73 -2.99 -5.14
CA HIS A 78 8.91 -2.38 -4.52
C HIS A 78 8.66 -1.96 -3.07
N ARG A 79 7.51 -1.34 -2.80
CA ARG A 79 7.15 -0.94 -1.44
C ARG A 79 6.96 -2.13 -0.50
N ALA A 80 6.43 -3.26 -0.99
CA ALA A 80 6.32 -4.48 -0.18
C ALA A 80 7.70 -4.99 0.26
N ASP A 81 8.70 -4.92 -0.63
CA ASP A 81 10.07 -5.27 -0.29
C ASP A 81 10.69 -4.29 0.73
N GLU A 82 10.45 -2.98 0.59
CA GLU A 82 10.88 -1.99 1.60
C GLU A 82 10.25 -2.24 2.97
N VAL A 83 8.95 -2.58 3.01
CA VAL A 83 8.22 -2.89 4.25
C VAL A 83 8.82 -4.10 4.95
N ILE A 84 9.14 -5.16 4.20
CA ILE A 84 9.80 -6.35 4.76
C ILE A 84 11.21 -6.01 5.25
N ALA A 85 11.98 -5.27 4.45
CA ALA A 85 13.33 -4.84 4.81
C ALA A 85 13.35 -3.90 6.04
N GLY A 86 12.23 -3.21 6.32
CA GLY A 86 12.04 -2.38 7.50
C GLY A 86 11.88 -3.15 8.81
N ILE A 87 11.71 -4.48 8.77
CA ILE A 87 11.61 -5.32 9.97
C ILE A 87 13.00 -5.53 10.57
N ASP A 88 13.15 -5.26 11.87
CA ASP A 88 14.40 -5.53 12.60
C ASP A 88 14.58 -7.05 12.79
N THR A 89 15.70 -7.56 12.26
CA THR A 89 16.07 -8.99 12.30
C THR A 89 17.35 -9.23 13.10
N SER A 90 17.81 -8.23 13.86
CA SER A 90 18.97 -8.40 14.73
C SER A 90 18.73 -9.46 15.83
N ASP A 91 19.81 -10.11 16.26
CA ASP A 91 19.74 -11.17 17.26
C ASP A 91 19.07 -10.67 18.55
N GLY A 92 17.97 -11.33 18.93
CA GLY A 92 17.17 -10.97 20.12
C GLY A 92 16.11 -9.89 19.90
N ALA A 93 15.93 -9.38 18.67
CA ALA A 93 14.84 -8.47 18.35
C ALA A 93 13.47 -9.19 18.46
N ALA A 94 12.49 -8.52 19.06
CA ALA A 94 11.10 -8.99 19.13
C ALA A 94 10.32 -8.80 17.80
N GLY A 95 10.98 -8.31 16.75
CA GLY A 95 10.36 -7.80 15.53
C GLY A 95 10.05 -6.30 15.59
N SER A 96 9.30 -5.80 14.61
CA SER A 96 9.01 -4.36 14.49
C SER A 96 7.52 -4.09 14.40
N THR A 97 7.09 -3.01 15.05
CA THR A 97 5.74 -2.46 14.93
C THR A 97 5.54 -1.82 13.55
N ALA A 98 4.29 -1.66 13.12
CA ALA A 98 3.99 -0.94 11.88
C ALA A 98 4.51 0.51 11.89
N TYR A 99 4.59 1.16 13.06
CA TYR A 99 5.19 2.49 13.20
C TYR A 99 6.69 2.47 12.91
N GLU A 100 7.43 1.54 13.52
CA GLU A 100 8.88 1.40 13.32
C GLU A 100 9.20 1.08 11.87
N ILE A 101 8.44 0.17 11.25
CA ILE A 101 8.59 -0.19 9.84
C ILE A 101 8.29 1.03 8.95
N ALA A 102 7.15 1.71 9.16
CA ALA A 102 6.79 2.90 8.40
C ALA A 102 7.87 3.99 8.49
N SER A 103 8.54 4.14 9.63
CA SER A 103 9.62 5.13 9.79
C SER A 103 10.88 4.82 8.98
N ARG A 104 11.06 3.56 8.54
CA ARG A 104 12.23 3.08 7.78
C ARG A 104 11.96 2.98 6.27
N VAL A 105 10.70 3.03 5.85
CA VAL A 105 10.29 3.04 4.44
C VAL A 105 10.70 4.35 3.75
N THR A 106 11.05 4.29 2.47
CA THR A 106 11.39 5.49 1.70
C THR A 106 10.13 6.25 1.29
N TRP A 107 10.00 7.48 1.81
CA TRP A 107 8.92 8.39 1.47
C TRP A 107 9.41 9.61 0.67
N ASN A 108 8.46 10.37 0.09
CA ASN A 108 8.74 11.58 -0.69
C ASN A 108 9.32 12.77 0.13
N ARG A 109 9.31 12.67 1.46
CA ARG A 109 9.92 13.59 2.42
C ARG A 109 10.44 12.76 3.61
N PRO A 110 11.44 13.25 4.36
CA PRO A 110 11.92 12.55 5.55
C PRO A 110 10.80 12.37 6.59
N TRP A 111 10.76 11.20 7.25
CA TRP A 111 9.75 10.81 8.22
C TRP A 111 9.57 11.82 9.37
N GLU A 112 10.68 12.43 9.81
CA GLU A 112 10.73 13.40 10.90
C GLU A 112 9.93 14.67 10.56
N THR A 113 9.78 14.98 9.26
CA THR A 113 9.06 16.15 8.77
C THR A 113 7.56 15.92 8.59
N PHE A 114 7.09 14.68 8.77
CA PHE A 114 5.68 14.36 8.61
C PHE A 114 4.83 14.96 9.74
N SER A 115 3.70 15.57 9.36
CA SER A 115 2.62 15.87 10.31
C SER A 115 2.00 14.58 10.85
N VAL A 116 1.25 14.68 11.94
CA VAL A 116 0.53 13.54 12.55
C VAL A 116 -0.35 12.82 11.52
N TRP A 117 -1.07 13.57 10.68
CA TRP A 117 -1.91 13.00 9.64
C TRP A 117 -1.14 12.23 8.57
N LYS A 118 0.04 12.74 8.16
CA LYS A 118 0.91 12.03 7.21
C LYS A 118 1.48 10.75 7.80
N ARG A 119 1.90 10.79 9.07
CA ARG A 119 2.35 9.57 9.78
C ARG A 119 1.23 8.54 9.86
N ARG A 120 0.01 8.96 10.20
CA ARG A 120 -1.16 8.07 10.25
C ARG A 120 -1.42 7.41 8.89
N SER A 121 -1.39 8.18 7.81
CA SER A 121 -1.58 7.64 6.44
C SER A 121 -0.46 6.67 6.04
N ALA A 122 0.80 7.00 6.33
CA ALA A 122 1.95 6.14 6.07
C ALA A 122 1.91 4.82 6.87
N ILE A 123 1.46 4.88 8.13
CA ILE A 123 1.26 3.68 8.97
C ILE A 123 0.12 2.83 8.40
N GLY A 124 -1.00 3.43 8.00
CA GLY A 124 -2.12 2.73 7.37
C GLY A 124 -1.70 2.02 6.09
N GLU A 125 -0.91 2.68 5.24
CA GLU A 125 -0.35 2.08 4.03
C GLU A 125 0.63 0.95 4.35
N THR A 126 1.50 1.14 5.34
CA THR A 126 2.42 0.09 5.82
C THR A 126 1.65 -1.14 6.33
N LEU A 127 0.56 -0.94 7.07
CA LEU A 127 -0.32 -2.02 7.52
C LEU A 127 -0.98 -2.76 6.34
N ALA A 128 -1.41 -2.05 5.29
CA ALA A 128 -1.96 -2.68 4.09
C ALA A 128 -0.93 -3.57 3.39
N HIS A 129 0.33 -3.11 3.32
CA HIS A 129 1.44 -3.92 2.82
C HIS A 129 1.76 -5.12 3.71
N LEU A 130 1.79 -4.94 5.04
CA LEU A 130 2.03 -6.03 5.98
C LEU A 130 0.95 -7.12 5.88
N ARG A 131 -0.32 -6.73 5.74
CA ARG A 131 -1.41 -7.65 5.49
C ARG A 131 -1.21 -8.43 4.19
N LEU A 132 -0.81 -7.76 3.11
CA LEU A 132 -0.49 -8.42 1.84
C LEU A 132 0.61 -9.48 2.01
N VAL A 133 1.75 -9.09 2.56
CA VAL A 133 2.91 -9.99 2.65
C VAL A 133 2.74 -11.08 3.71
N GLU A 134 1.89 -10.87 4.72
CA GLU A 134 1.45 -11.89 5.68
C GLU A 134 0.60 -12.95 4.98
N THR A 135 -0.39 -12.56 4.18
CA THR A 135 -1.21 -13.55 3.43
C THR A 135 -0.40 -14.34 2.40
N GLN A 136 0.73 -13.79 1.95
CA GLN A 136 1.71 -14.47 1.10
C GLN A 136 2.69 -15.36 1.89
N GLY A 137 2.62 -15.36 3.22
CA GLY A 137 3.48 -16.15 4.10
C GLY A 137 4.91 -15.63 4.23
N ARG A 138 5.20 -14.38 3.84
CA ARG A 138 6.56 -13.80 3.88
C ARG A 138 6.93 -13.24 5.26
N VAL A 139 5.93 -12.86 6.04
CA VAL A 139 6.08 -12.35 7.41
C VAL A 139 4.98 -12.95 8.29
N ARG A 140 5.15 -12.89 9.61
CA ARG A 140 4.12 -13.24 10.59
C ARG A 140 3.87 -12.11 11.57
N ARG A 141 2.60 -11.84 11.83
CA ARG A 141 2.14 -11.04 12.98
C ARG A 141 2.34 -11.82 14.27
N VAL A 142 2.91 -11.16 15.27
CA VAL A 142 3.05 -11.69 16.63
C VAL A 142 2.52 -10.65 17.62
N GLU A 143 1.85 -11.15 18.65
CA GLU A 143 1.43 -10.33 19.79
C GLU A 143 2.52 -10.41 20.85
N ASP A 144 2.95 -9.24 21.29
CA ASP A 144 3.96 -9.03 22.31
C ASP A 144 3.39 -8.13 23.42
N LEU A 145 4.13 -7.96 24.51
CA LEU A 145 3.78 -7.06 25.59
C LEU A 145 4.84 -5.96 25.73
N ASP A 146 4.43 -4.70 25.61
CA ASP A 146 5.23 -3.57 26.09
C ASP A 146 4.75 -3.21 27.51
N GLY A 147 5.39 -3.83 28.50
CA GLY A 147 4.92 -3.81 29.87
C GLY A 147 3.63 -4.63 30.03
N GLU A 148 2.50 -3.95 30.28
CA GLU A 148 1.17 -4.58 30.37
C GLU A 148 0.31 -4.35 29.12
N HIS A 149 0.81 -3.58 28.15
CA HIS A 149 0.04 -3.22 26.96
C HIS A 149 0.35 -4.18 25.79
N PRO A 150 -0.67 -4.78 25.16
CA PRO A 150 -0.45 -5.60 23.99
C PRO A 150 0.06 -4.74 22.83
N VAL A 151 1.12 -5.21 22.19
CA VAL A 151 1.72 -4.58 21.01
C VAL A 151 1.81 -5.61 19.90
N VAL A 152 1.39 -5.22 18.70
CA VAL A 152 1.51 -6.05 17.52
C VAL A 152 2.85 -5.75 16.83
N ARG A 153 3.62 -6.81 16.58
CA ARG A 153 4.89 -6.77 15.85
C ARG A 153 4.85 -7.72 14.66
N TRP A 154 5.72 -7.47 13.70
CA TRP A 154 5.97 -8.36 12.57
C TRP A 154 7.40 -8.86 12.61
N ILE A 155 7.55 -10.13 12.28
CA ILE A 155 8.82 -10.83 12.10
C ILE A 155 8.83 -11.54 10.74
N PRO A 156 10.00 -11.82 10.14
CA PRO A 156 10.08 -12.68 8.98
C PRO A 156 9.49 -14.08 9.27
N SER A 157 8.89 -14.70 8.26
CA SER A 157 8.40 -16.08 8.36
C SER A 157 9.51 -17.11 8.40
#